data_AF-A0A674J583-F1
#
_entry.id   AF-A0A674J583-F1
#
_cell.length_a   1.000
_cell.length_b   1.000
_cell.length_c   1.000
_cell.angle_alpha   90.00
_cell.angle_beta   90.00
_cell.angle_gamma   90.00
#
_symmetry.space_group_name_H-M   'P 1'
#
loop_
_entity.id
_entity.type
_entity.pdbx_description
1 polymer ?
#
loop_
_entity_poly.entity_id
_entity_poly.type
_entity_poly.pdbx_seq_one_letter_code
_entity_poly.pdbx_strand_id
1 'polypeptide(L)'
;MALLVLLLFGIQLLGSWAVSPPFVEPPPLLLSPACNDSAVEAAADLALRQINANQREGYVLGLYRIFSVQEQPQRIAGSVFYLTLDVVETDCHVLILKFKISTIFFQPDLISSYW
;
A
#
# COMPACT_ATOMS: atom_id res chain seq x y z
N MET A 1 -51.93 2.29 -17.93
CA MET A 1 -51.02 1.44 -17.13
C MET A 1 -50.27 0.44 -17.99
N ALA A 2 -50.93 -0.51 -18.66
CA ALA A 2 -50.27 -1.56 -19.46
C ALA A 2 -49.39 -1.03 -20.62
N LEU A 3 -49.81 0.03 -21.32
CA LEU A 3 -49.04 0.62 -22.43
C LEU A 3 -47.73 1.28 -21.96
N LEU A 4 -47.75 1.89 -20.77
CA LEU A 4 -46.56 2.48 -20.17
C LEU A 4 -45.58 1.40 -19.71
N VAL A 5 -46.09 0.27 -19.21
CA VAL A 5 -45.28 -0.90 -18.85
C VAL A 5 -44.61 -1.49 -20.10
N LEU A 6 -45.35 -1.68 -21.20
CA LEU A 6 -44.80 -2.19 -22.47
C LEU A 6 -43.71 -1.27 -23.04
N LEU A 7 -43.90 0.06 -22.96
CA LEU A 7 -42.91 1.03 -23.42
C LEU A 7 -41.59 0.92 -22.62
N LEU A 8 -41.68 0.81 -21.29
CA LEU A 8 -40.51 0.69 -20.43
C LEU A 8 -39.73 -0.62 -20.68
N PHE A 9 -40.44 -1.74 -20.87
CA PHE A 9 -39.80 -3.01 -21.25
C PHE A 9 -39.16 -2.96 -22.64
N GLY A 10 -39.78 -2.30 -23.61
CA GLY A 10 -39.23 -2.12 -24.94
C GLY A 10 -37.91 -1.34 -24.96
N ILE A 11 -37.80 -0.28 -24.15
CA ILE A 11 -36.58 0.54 -24.03
C ILE A 11 -35.43 -0.27 -23.41
N GLN A 12 -35.73 -1.08 -22.38
CA GLN A 12 -34.74 -1.94 -21.71
C GLN A 12 -34.18 -3.02 -22.67
N LEU A 13 -35.05 -3.62 -23.48
CA LEU A 13 -34.66 -4.60 -24.51
C LEU A 13 -33.80 -3.96 -25.62
N LEU A 14 -34.09 -2.73 -26.01
CA LEU A 14 -33.32 -2.00 -27.03
C LEU A 14 -31.95 -1.53 -26.52
N GLY A 15 -31.84 -1.22 -25.22
CA GLY A 15 -30.57 -0.84 -24.57
C GLY A 15 -29.59 -1.99 -24.35
N SER A 16 -30.00 -3.24 -24.58
CA SER A 16 -29.19 -4.44 -24.31
C SER A 16 -28.09 -4.69 -25.35
N TRP A 17 -28.07 -3.91 -26.44
CA TRP A 17 -27.02 -3.96 -27.48
C TRP A 17 -26.08 -2.76 -27.45
N ALA A 18 -26.23 -1.88 -26.46
CA ALA A 18 -25.26 -0.82 -26.23
C ALA A 18 -23.99 -1.45 -25.61
N VAL A 19 -23.14 -1.99 -26.47
CA VAL A 19 -21.74 -2.28 -26.11
C VAL A 19 -21.08 -0.92 -25.91
N SER A 20 -20.75 -0.57 -24.67
CA SER A 20 -19.92 0.60 -24.42
C SER A 20 -18.63 0.45 -25.25
N PRO A 21 -18.16 1.50 -25.95
CA PRO A 21 -16.85 1.45 -26.57
C PRO A 21 -15.83 1.00 -25.51
N PRO A 22 -14.83 0.17 -25.88
CA PRO A 22 -13.80 -0.23 -24.93
C PRO A 22 -13.25 1.03 -24.29
N PHE A 23 -13.33 1.10 -22.95
CA PHE A 23 -12.72 2.18 -22.20
C PHE A 23 -11.21 2.05 -22.40
N VAL A 24 -10.68 2.80 -23.37
CA VAL A 24 -9.24 2.94 -23.57
C VAL A 24 -8.80 3.96 -22.53
N GLU A 25 -8.40 3.47 -21.36
CA GLU A 25 -7.77 4.32 -20.37
C GLU A 25 -6.46 4.86 -21.00
N PRO A 26 -6.25 6.18 -21.07
CA PRO A 26 -5.00 6.72 -21.57
C PRO A 26 -3.84 6.14 -20.74
N PRO A 27 -2.65 5.95 -21.33
CA PRO A 27 -1.50 5.43 -20.60
C PRO A 27 -1.32 6.17 -19.28
N PRO A 28 -1.13 5.46 -18.16
CA PRO A 28 -0.94 6.11 -16.88
C PRO A 28 0.19 7.14 -16.97
N LEU A 29 -0.07 8.35 -16.48
CA LEU A 29 0.99 9.34 -16.31
C LEU A 29 1.93 8.80 -15.23
N LEU A 30 3.15 8.45 -15.63
CA LEU A 30 4.22 8.09 -14.70
C LEU A 30 5.12 9.30 -14.51
N LEU A 31 5.30 9.70 -13.25
CA LEU A 31 6.29 10.68 -12.84
C LEU A 31 7.50 9.96 -12.26
N SER A 32 8.67 10.58 -12.41
CA SER A 32 9.91 10.10 -11.80
C SER A 32 10.37 11.14 -10.76
N PRO A 33 9.77 11.17 -9.55
CA PRO A 33 10.19 12.08 -8.50
C PRO A 33 11.62 11.79 -8.03
N ALA A 34 12.20 12.74 -7.29
CA ALA A 34 13.54 12.59 -6.75
C ALA A 34 13.56 11.53 -5.64
N CYS A 35 14.65 10.77 -5.55
CA CYS A 35 14.79 9.71 -4.54
C CYS A 35 14.84 10.23 -3.10
N ASN A 36 15.22 11.50 -2.90
CA ASN A 36 15.27 12.17 -1.60
C ASN A 36 14.00 12.98 -1.29
N ASP A 37 12.93 12.80 -2.07
CA ASP A 37 11.64 13.39 -1.74
C ASP A 37 11.08 12.71 -0.49
N SER A 38 10.62 13.51 0.47
CA SER A 38 10.02 13.02 1.71
C SER A 38 8.86 12.03 1.50
N ALA A 39 8.06 12.20 0.44
CA ALA A 39 6.98 11.26 0.11
C ALA A 39 7.53 9.92 -0.39
N VAL A 40 8.62 9.94 -1.15
CA VAL A 40 9.32 8.75 -1.65
C VAL A 40 9.99 8.00 -0.50
N GLU A 41 10.65 8.71 0.43
CA GLU A 41 11.25 8.12 1.62
C GLU A 41 10.19 7.48 2.53
N ALA A 42 9.06 8.16 2.74
CA ALA A 42 7.94 7.61 3.51
C ALA A 42 7.32 6.36 2.85
N ALA A 43 7.17 6.38 1.52
CA ALA A 43 6.70 5.22 0.77
C ALA A 43 7.67 4.04 0.87
N ALA A 44 8.99 4.29 0.82
CA ALA A 44 10.01 3.26 0.99
C ALA A 44 10.03 2.67 2.41
N ASP A 45 9.91 3.49 3.46
CA ASP A 45 9.78 3.01 4.84
C ASP A 45 8.52 2.15 5.03
N LEU A 46 7.38 2.60 4.50
CA LEU A 46 6.13 1.83 4.56
C LEU A 46 6.26 0.48 3.84
N ALA A 47 6.81 0.46 2.63
CA ALA A 47 7.03 -0.75 1.86
C ALA A 47 7.94 -1.73 2.61
N LEU A 48 9.06 -1.25 3.15
CA LEU A 48 10.01 -2.10 3.87
C LEU A 48 9.40 -2.67 5.15
N ARG A 49 8.63 -1.88 5.90
CA ARG A 49 7.90 -2.37 7.08
C ARG A 49 6.91 -3.47 6.74
N GLN A 50 6.17 -3.33 5.64
CA GLN A 50 5.24 -4.37 5.20
C GLN A 50 5.96 -5.64 4.77
N ILE A 51 7.09 -5.52 4.05
CA ILE A 51 7.94 -6.66 3.68
C ILE A 51 8.41 -7.39 4.95
N ASN A 52 8.98 -6.65 5.91
CA ASN A 52 9.48 -7.22 7.17
C ASN A 52 8.36 -7.85 8.02
N ALA A 53 7.16 -7.26 8.04
CA ALA A 53 6.03 -7.80 8.79
C ALA A 53 5.51 -9.13 8.19
N ASN A 54 5.61 -9.28 6.88
CA ASN A 54 5.14 -10.46 6.15
C ASN A 54 6.20 -11.56 6.04
N GLN A 55 7.47 -11.20 6.23
CA GLN A 55 8.58 -12.14 6.26
C GLN A 55 8.38 -13.15 7.41
N ARG A 56 8.73 -14.42 7.15
CA ARG A 56 8.57 -15.51 8.14
C ARG A 56 9.90 -16.10 8.61
N GLU A 57 10.96 -15.90 7.84
CA GLU A 57 12.27 -16.54 8.01
C GLU A 57 13.39 -15.55 7.63
N GLY A 58 14.59 -15.82 8.11
CA GLY A 58 15.77 -14.98 7.86
C GLY A 58 15.81 -13.76 8.78
N TYR A 59 16.48 -12.71 8.30
CA TYR A 59 16.73 -11.49 9.05
C TYR A 59 15.86 -10.34 8.57
N VAL A 60 15.62 -9.39 9.48
CA VAL A 60 14.92 -8.14 9.20
C VAL A 60 15.74 -7.35 8.18
N LEU A 61 15.08 -6.83 7.16
CA LEU A 61 15.69 -6.03 6.12
C LEU A 61 15.78 -4.56 6.54
N GLY A 62 16.94 -3.96 6.34
CA GLY A 62 17.18 -2.52 6.40
C GLY A 62 17.25 -1.91 5.00
N LEU A 63 16.84 -0.65 4.88
CA LEU A 63 16.97 0.11 3.64
C LEU A 63 18.44 0.50 3.43
N TYR A 64 19.04 0.13 2.30
CA TYR A 64 20.37 0.61 1.91
C TYR A 64 20.27 1.87 1.04
N ARG A 65 19.50 1.81 -0.04
CA ARG A 65 19.17 2.97 -0.88
C ARG A 65 17.91 2.75 -1.71
N ILE A 66 17.32 3.85 -2.17
CA ILE A 66 16.27 3.84 -3.18
C ILE A 66 16.96 3.88 -4.55
N PHE A 67 16.85 2.80 -5.31
CA PHE A 67 17.51 2.66 -6.61
C PHE A 67 16.74 3.37 -7.72
N SER A 68 15.41 3.25 -7.72
CA SER A 68 14.53 3.87 -8.71
C SER A 68 13.13 4.07 -8.15
N VAL A 69 12.45 5.08 -8.69
CA VAL A 69 11.11 5.48 -8.30
C VAL A 69 10.28 5.81 -9.54
N GLN A 70 9.06 5.31 -9.58
CA GLN A 70 8.01 5.81 -10.47
C GLN A 70 6.75 6.06 -9.65
N GLU A 71 6.15 7.22 -9.82
CA GLU A 71 4.87 7.58 -9.21
C GLU A 71 3.79 7.59 -10.28
N GLN A 72 2.69 6.91 -9.99
CA GLN A 72 1.47 6.95 -10.79
C GLN A 72 0.38 7.63 -9.95
N PRO A 73 0.07 8.92 -10.21
CA PRO A 73 -1.02 9.59 -9.56
C PRO A 73 -2.35 8.93 -9.93
N GLN A 74 -3.14 8.60 -8.93
CA GLN A 74 -4.53 8.19 -9.08
C GLN A 74 -5.45 9.39 -8.82
N ARG A 75 -6.55 9.48 -9.57
CA ARG A 75 -7.49 10.60 -9.42
C ARG A 75 -8.20 10.64 -8.07
N ILE A 76 -8.39 9.48 -7.41
CA ILE A 76 -9.25 9.36 -6.22
C ILE A 76 -8.47 8.79 -5.03
N ALA A 77 -7.60 7.81 -5.24
CA ALA A 77 -6.95 7.06 -4.16
C ALA A 77 -5.52 7.54 -3.81
N GLY A 78 -5.13 8.76 -4.21
CA GLY A 78 -3.76 9.26 -3.99
C GLY A 78 -2.80 8.80 -5.08
N SER A 79 -1.62 8.31 -4.74
CA SER A 79 -0.59 7.89 -5.72
C SER A 79 -0.12 6.45 -5.47
N VAL A 80 0.23 5.75 -6.55
CA VAL A 80 0.94 4.46 -6.49
C VAL A 80 2.43 4.71 -6.71
N PHE A 81 3.26 4.21 -5.81
CA PHE A 81 4.71 4.25 -5.95
C PHE A 81 5.24 2.89 -6.36
N TYR A 82 5.94 2.83 -7.49
CA TYR A 82 6.75 1.70 -7.92
C TYR A 82 8.18 1.95 -7.48
N LEU A 83 8.60 1.24 -6.44
CA LEU A 83 9.91 1.42 -5.80
C LEU A 83 10.83 0.26 -6.15
N THR A 84 12.06 0.57 -6.54
CA THR A 84 13.16 -0.41 -6.52
C THR A 84 14.06 -0.06 -5.35
N LEU A 85 14.13 -0.93 -4.35
CA LEU A 85 14.87 -0.71 -3.12
C LEU A 85 16.05 -1.68 -3.07
N ASP A 86 17.24 -1.16 -2.80
CA ASP A 86 18.35 -1.99 -2.39
C ASP A 86 18.26 -2.14 -0.87
N VAL A 87 18.24 -3.39 -0.42
CA VAL A 87 18.05 -3.76 0.99
C VAL A 87 19.23 -4.56 1.50
N VAL A 88 19.48 -4.48 2.79
CA VAL A 88 20.53 -5.25 3.47
C VAL A 88 19.92 -6.02 4.64
N GLU A 89 20.40 -7.25 4.86
CA GLU A 89 20.03 -8.02 6.04
C GLU A 89 20.64 -7.38 7.30
N THR A 90 19.86 -7.29 8.35
CA THR A 90 20.33 -6.87 9.67
C THR A 90 20.67 -8.06 10.55
N ASP A 91 21.25 -7.83 11.72
CA ASP A 91 21.54 -8.92 12.67
C ASP A 91 20.28 -9.39 13.45
N CYS A 92 19.12 -8.77 13.20
CA CYS A 92 17.86 -9.09 13.87
C CYS A 92 17.11 -10.21 13.13
N HIS A 93 16.90 -11.36 13.76
CA HIS A 93 16.12 -12.43 13.16
C HIS A 93 14.60 -12.13 13.19
N VAL A 94 13.88 -12.45 12.11
CA VAL A 94 12.44 -12.12 11.92
C VAL A 94 11.55 -12.67 13.04
N LEU A 95 11.90 -13.84 13.58
CA LEU A 95 11.14 -14.48 14.66
C LEU A 95 11.24 -13.76 16.02
N ILE A 96 12.31 -13.00 16.26
CA ILE A 96 12.49 -12.23 17.50
C ILE A 96 11.45 -11.09 17.55
N LEU A 97 11.00 -10.61 16.38
CA LEU A 97 9.97 -9.56 16.25
C LEU A 97 8.53 -10.05 16.46
N LYS A 98 8.27 -11.37 16.44
CA LYS A 98 6.94 -11.94 16.71
C LYS A 98 6.66 -12.27 18.18
N PHE A 99 7.65 -12.09 19.06
CA PHE A 99 7.46 -12.14 20.50
C PHE A 99 7.36 -10.73 21.11
N LYS A 100 6.48 -9.88 20.55
CA LYS A 100 5.99 -8.73 21.32
C LYS A 100 4.94 -9.26 22.27
N ILE A 101 5.35 -9.51 23.52
CA ILE A 101 4.48 -9.86 24.64
C ILE A 101 3.43 -8.75 24.76
N SER A 102 2.24 -8.99 24.19
CA SER A 102 1.04 -8.31 24.67
C SER A 102 0.66 -8.96 25.99
N THR A 103 0.47 -8.10 27.00
CA THR A 103 -0.05 -8.36 28.36
C THR A 103 1.01 -8.61 29.45
N ILE A 104 1.48 -7.52 30.09
CA ILE A 104 1.23 -7.30 31.52
C ILE A 104 0.91 -5.80 31.73
N PHE A 105 -0.27 -5.51 32.26
CA PHE A 105 -0.69 -4.21 32.80
C PHE A 105 -1.04 -4.43 34.30
N PHE A 106 -0.83 -3.41 35.16
CA PHE A 106 -0.95 -3.32 36.64
C PHE A 106 0.28 -3.75 37.46
N GLN A 107 0.85 -2.98 38.42
CA GLN A 107 0.41 -1.81 39.22
C GLN A 107 1.67 -1.08 39.82
N PRO A 108 1.59 0.07 40.52
CA PRO A 108 2.54 1.18 40.52
C PRO A 108 3.53 1.16 41.71
N ASP A 109 4.47 2.10 41.67
CA ASP A 109 5.32 2.56 42.78
C ASP A 109 6.22 1.52 43.48
N LEU A 110 7.51 1.53 43.12
CA LEU A 110 8.63 1.52 44.08
C LEU A 110 9.93 1.94 43.38
N ILE A 111 10.21 3.23 43.54
CA ILE A 111 11.50 3.92 43.64
C ILE A 111 12.74 3.00 43.68
N SER A 112 13.70 3.25 42.80
CA SER A 112 15.11 3.33 43.24
C SER A 112 16.00 4.03 42.21
N SER A 113 16.30 5.29 42.53
CA SER A 113 17.36 6.11 41.98
C SER A 113 18.73 5.61 42.40
N TYR A 114 19.64 5.25 41.48
CA TYR A 114 21.09 5.32 41.72
C TYR A 114 21.87 5.57 40.41
N TRP A 115 22.50 6.76 40.39
CA TRP A 115 23.51 7.36 39.48
C TRP A 115 23.08 7.75 38.06
#